data_AF-A0A1S0U415-F1
#
_entry.id   AF-A0A1S0U415-F1
#
_cell.length_a   1.000
_cell.length_b   1.000
_cell.length_c   1.000
_cell.angle_alpha   90.00
_cell.angle_beta   90.00
_cell.angle_gamma   90.00
#
_symmetry.space_group_name_H-M   'P 1'
#
loop_
_entity.id
_entity.type
_entity.pdbx_description
1 polymer ?
#
loop_
_entity_poly.entity_id
_entity_poly.type
_entity_poly.pdbx_seq_one_letter_code
_entity_poly.pdbx_strand_id
1 'polypeptide(L)'
;MNQISPICQQHWFYKLVNQRYGKALQSFYSYMGSILINKRACGMCSYKQSCGYGGVKKCNLSPFEIRGGRPFLPFYVSERICKQEDLLGVDQMDSCQVNYNKLSASFEINENRKREIQLNGGECKLWPTGEVDLSQVESVFQREIRSLKWINRLKRRKHEKVCRCCCFPFRPNPKTYRCEHIPNAPIAPGLEMN
;
A
#
# COMPACT_ATOMS: atom_id res chain seq x y z
N MET A 1 -3.89 -10.50 6.97
CA MET A 1 -3.39 -11.27 5.80
C MET A 1 -4.45 -12.13 5.11
N ASN A 2 -5.72 -12.15 5.57
CA ASN A 2 -6.78 -13.01 5.00
C ASN A 2 -7.32 -12.55 3.63
N GLN A 3 -6.64 -11.62 2.96
CA GLN A 3 -7.04 -11.07 1.66
C GLN A 3 -6.61 -11.97 0.48
N ILE A 4 -5.75 -12.96 0.75
CA ILE A 4 -5.28 -13.94 -0.24
C ILE A 4 -6.19 -15.17 -0.20
N SER A 5 -6.49 -15.79 -1.34
CA SER A 5 -7.35 -16.97 -1.41
C SER A 5 -6.80 -18.13 -0.56
N PRO A 6 -7.67 -19.00 0.01
CA PRO A 6 -7.21 -20.13 0.84
C PRO A 6 -6.18 -21.03 0.15
N ILE A 7 -6.33 -21.26 -1.16
CA ILE A 7 -5.39 -22.04 -1.97
C ILE A 7 -4.00 -21.38 -1.98
N CYS A 8 -3.95 -20.08 -2.21
CA CYS A 8 -2.70 -19.33 -2.20
C CYS A 8 -2.06 -19.25 -0.81
N GLN A 9 -2.84 -19.35 0.27
CA GLN A 9 -2.33 -19.40 1.63
C GLN A 9 -1.65 -20.75 1.99
N GLN A 10 -1.98 -21.83 1.28
CA GLN A 10 -1.34 -23.14 1.49
C GLN A 10 0.08 -23.19 0.96
N HIS A 11 0.43 -22.28 0.05
CA HIS A 11 1.73 -22.22 -0.60
C HIS A 11 2.88 -21.96 0.40
N TRP A 12 4.00 -22.67 0.23
CA TRP A 12 5.14 -22.62 1.15
C TRP A 12 5.71 -21.20 1.31
N PHE A 13 5.79 -20.44 0.22
CA PHE A 13 6.33 -19.08 0.26
C PHE A 13 5.43 -18.12 1.04
N TYR A 14 4.10 -18.24 0.92
CA TYR A 14 3.20 -17.44 1.76
C TYR A 14 3.33 -17.81 3.23
N LYS A 15 3.40 -19.11 3.54
CA LYS A 15 3.61 -19.57 4.91
C LYS A 15 4.91 -19.00 5.48
N LEU A 16 6.00 -19.03 4.71
CA LEU A 16 7.29 -18.45 5.08
C LEU A 16 7.19 -16.94 5.33
N VAL A 17 6.61 -16.17 4.39
CA VAL A 17 6.44 -14.72 4.52
C VAL A 17 5.54 -14.37 5.70
N ASN A 18 4.43 -15.09 5.88
CA ASN A 18 3.51 -14.87 6.99
C ASN A 18 4.15 -15.22 8.34
N GLN A 19 4.93 -16.30 8.40
CA GLN A 19 5.64 -16.70 9.62
C GLN A 19 6.72 -15.67 9.99
N ARG A 20 7.48 -15.18 9.01
CA ARG A 20 8.61 -14.26 9.25
C ARG A 20 8.18 -12.80 9.41
N TYR A 21 7.23 -12.33 8.61
CA TYR A 21 6.87 -10.91 8.50
C TYR A 21 5.38 -10.62 8.76
N GLY A 22 4.58 -11.62 9.14
CA GLY A 22 3.13 -11.48 9.28
C GLY A 22 2.69 -10.41 10.27
N LYS A 23 3.40 -10.21 11.39
CA LYS A 23 3.06 -9.15 12.36
C LYS A 23 3.35 -7.78 11.79
N ALA A 24 4.49 -7.61 11.13
CA ALA A 24 4.85 -6.34 10.49
C ALA A 24 3.87 -5.97 9.38
N LEU A 25 3.50 -6.93 8.52
CA LEU A 25 2.49 -6.74 7.48
C LEU A 25 1.13 -6.40 8.08
N GLN A 26 0.69 -7.12 9.12
CA GLN A 26 -0.58 -6.84 9.79
C GLN A 26 -0.58 -5.47 10.46
N SER A 27 0.52 -5.07 11.10
CA SER A 27 0.70 -3.73 11.68
C SER A 27 0.59 -2.65 10.61
N PHE A 28 1.26 -2.82 9.47
CA PHE A 28 1.16 -1.92 8.33
C PHE A 28 -0.29 -1.77 7.81
N TYR A 29 -0.98 -2.88 7.55
CA TYR A 29 -2.36 -2.84 7.06
C TYR A 29 -3.33 -2.24 8.09
N SER A 30 -3.13 -2.52 9.38
CA SER A 30 -3.92 -1.90 10.45
C SER A 30 -3.70 -0.39 10.51
N TYR A 31 -2.47 0.09 10.39
CA TYR A 31 -2.16 1.51 10.32
C TYR A 31 -2.81 2.18 9.11
N MET A 32 -2.61 1.64 7.91
CA MET A 32 -3.20 2.21 6.69
C MET A 32 -4.73 2.23 6.75
N GLY A 33 -5.34 1.16 7.29
CA GLY A 33 -6.79 1.10 7.51
C GLY A 33 -7.30 2.07 8.58
N SER A 34 -6.46 2.49 9.53
CA SER A 34 -6.85 3.42 10.60
C SER A 34 -6.84 4.87 10.11
N ILE A 35 -5.92 5.25 9.22
CA ILE A 35 -5.76 6.62 8.74
C ILE A 35 -6.71 6.97 7.59
N LEU A 36 -7.11 5.97 6.78
CA LEU A 36 -8.04 6.17 5.67
C LEU A 36 -9.45 6.49 6.19
N ILE A 37 -10.08 7.53 5.62
CA ILE A 37 -11.46 7.92 5.94
C ILE A 37 -12.45 6.91 5.35
N ASN A 38 -12.18 6.42 4.14
CA ASN A 38 -13.03 5.46 3.43
C ASN A 38 -12.27 4.15 3.20
N LYS A 39 -12.97 3.02 3.40
CA LYS A 39 -12.46 1.67 3.19
C LYS A 39 -12.67 1.14 1.77
N ARG A 40 -13.39 1.86 0.91
CA ARG A 40 -13.56 1.51 -0.52
C ARG A 40 -12.21 1.58 -1.25
N ALA A 41 -12.06 0.78 -2.31
CA ALA A 41 -10.90 0.84 -3.18
C ALA A 41 -10.73 2.25 -3.77
N CYS A 42 -9.51 2.77 -3.74
CA CYS A 42 -9.16 4.12 -4.15
C CYS A 42 -7.66 4.21 -4.46
N GLY A 43 -7.25 5.35 -5.00
CA GLY A 43 -5.85 5.72 -5.09
C GLY A 43 -5.05 4.92 -6.12
N MET A 44 -5.69 4.10 -6.96
CA MET A 44 -4.99 3.12 -7.81
C MET A 44 -4.05 2.21 -6.99
N CYS A 45 -4.48 1.88 -5.77
CA CYS A 45 -3.70 1.12 -4.78
C CYS A 45 -4.07 -0.37 -4.72
N SER A 46 -5.17 -0.78 -5.33
CA SER A 46 -5.63 -2.17 -5.32
C SER A 46 -5.07 -2.93 -6.52
N TYR A 47 -4.34 -4.02 -6.24
CA TYR A 47 -3.72 -4.89 -7.23
C TYR A 47 -4.17 -6.33 -7.05
N LYS A 48 -4.35 -7.04 -8.17
CA LYS A 48 -4.46 -8.49 -8.20
C LYS A 48 -3.12 -9.10 -7.86
N GLN A 49 -3.16 -10.08 -6.97
CA GLN A 49 -2.01 -10.89 -6.62
C GLN A 49 -2.23 -12.29 -7.14
N SER A 50 -1.16 -12.87 -7.71
CA SER A 50 -1.13 -14.27 -8.09
C SER A 50 -0.14 -15.01 -7.20
N CYS A 51 -0.50 -16.23 -6.85
CA CYS A 51 0.39 -17.18 -6.19
C CYS A 51 0.92 -18.25 -7.14
N GLY A 52 0.63 -18.13 -8.45
CA GLY A 52 1.09 -19.04 -9.50
C GLY A 52 0.62 -20.49 -9.35
N TYR A 53 -0.48 -20.73 -8.61
CA TYR A 53 -1.07 -22.05 -8.48
C TYR A 53 -1.89 -22.39 -9.74
N GLY A 54 -1.55 -23.47 -10.44
CA GLY A 54 -2.32 -24.00 -11.59
C GLY A 54 -2.15 -23.27 -12.94
N GLY A 55 -1.29 -22.25 -13.04
CA GLY A 55 -0.99 -21.57 -14.31
C GLY A 55 0.12 -22.25 -15.14
N VAL A 56 0.46 -21.66 -16.29
CA VAL A 56 1.57 -22.12 -17.16
C VAL A 56 2.90 -22.13 -16.39
N LYS A 57 3.08 -21.17 -15.47
CA LYS A 57 4.13 -21.21 -14.45
C LYS A 57 3.58 -21.89 -13.20
N LYS A 58 3.76 -23.21 -13.08
CA LYS A 58 3.40 -23.98 -11.89
C LYS A 58 4.32 -23.59 -10.73
N CYS A 59 3.88 -22.65 -9.93
CA CYS A 59 4.64 -22.11 -8.80
C CYS A 59 4.43 -22.90 -7.52
N ASN A 60 3.45 -23.82 -7.51
CA ASN A 60 3.04 -24.61 -6.35
C ASN A 60 4.02 -25.71 -5.93
N LEU A 61 5.10 -25.92 -6.69
CA LEU A 61 6.18 -26.83 -6.34
C LEU A 61 7.26 -26.04 -5.62
N SER A 62 7.70 -26.55 -4.47
CA SER A 62 8.82 -25.95 -3.76
C SER A 62 10.07 -25.97 -4.65
N PRO A 63 10.88 -24.91 -4.68
CA PRO A 63 12.16 -24.95 -5.37
C PRO A 63 13.09 -26.05 -4.83
N PHE A 64 12.84 -26.53 -3.61
CA PHE A 64 13.55 -27.66 -2.99
C PHE A 64 13.04 -29.04 -3.45
N GLU A 65 11.88 -29.12 -4.11
CA GLU A 65 11.30 -30.36 -4.63
C GLU A 65 11.75 -30.67 -6.07
N ILE A 66 12.35 -29.70 -6.77
CA ILE A 66 12.82 -29.88 -8.16
C ILE A 66 14.24 -30.46 -8.17
N ARG A 67 14.36 -31.78 -8.41
CA ARG A 67 15.68 -32.42 -8.61
C ARG A 67 16.32 -31.93 -9.92
N GLY A 68 17.50 -31.31 -9.83
CA GLY A 68 18.32 -30.91 -10.99
C GLY A 68 17.86 -29.65 -11.74
N GLY A 69 16.79 -28.98 -11.30
CA GLY A 69 16.31 -27.73 -11.90
C GLY A 69 16.83 -26.49 -11.18
N ARG A 70 16.89 -25.35 -11.89
CA ARG A 70 17.12 -24.05 -11.24
C ARG A 70 15.84 -23.62 -10.49
N PRO A 71 15.91 -23.30 -9.19
CA PRO A 71 14.76 -22.84 -8.43
C PRO A 71 14.26 -21.50 -8.97
N PHE A 72 13.10 -21.50 -9.64
CA PHE A 72 12.42 -20.25 -9.98
C PHE A 72 11.63 -19.82 -8.74
N LEU A 73 12.11 -18.82 -7.99
CA LEU A 73 11.35 -18.23 -6.88
C LEU A 73 10.21 -17.37 -7.46
N PRO A 74 8.95 -17.80 -7.39
CA PRO A 74 7.84 -16.98 -7.81
C PRO A 74 7.47 -16.11 -6.61
N PHE A 75 7.96 -14.88 -6.62
CA PHE A 75 7.48 -13.86 -5.70
C PHE A 75 5.95 -13.72 -5.88
N TYR A 76 5.21 -13.41 -4.81
CA TYR A 76 3.85 -12.87 -4.94
C TYR A 76 3.98 -11.53 -5.67
N VAL A 77 3.82 -11.56 -6.99
CA VAL A 77 3.89 -10.34 -7.80
C VAL A 77 2.49 -9.74 -7.80
N SER A 78 2.39 -8.45 -7.48
CA SER A 78 1.24 -7.64 -7.87
C SER A 78 1.19 -7.65 -9.40
N GLU A 79 0.38 -8.53 -9.97
CA GLU A 79 0.43 -8.82 -11.41
C GLU A 79 -0.22 -7.72 -12.22
N ARG A 80 -1.37 -7.21 -11.75
CA ARG A 80 -2.19 -6.24 -12.48
C ARG A 80 -2.96 -5.35 -11.52
N ILE A 81 -3.18 -4.10 -11.92
CA ILE A 81 -4.11 -3.21 -11.20
C ILE A 81 -5.54 -3.78 -11.27
N CYS A 82 -6.29 -3.67 -10.18
CA CYS A 82 -7.69 -4.11 -10.16
C CYS A 82 -8.57 -3.20 -11.04
N LYS A 83 -9.43 -3.81 -11.85
CA LYS A 83 -10.48 -3.12 -12.62
C LYS A 83 -11.79 -3.09 -11.83
N GLN A 84 -12.81 -2.38 -12.34
CA GLN A 84 -14.12 -2.31 -11.68
C GLN A 84 -14.75 -3.70 -11.48
N GLU A 85 -14.61 -4.60 -12.45
CA GLU A 85 -15.05 -6.00 -12.38
C GLU A 85 -14.45 -6.76 -11.17
N ASP A 86 -13.26 -6.37 -10.73
CA ASP A 86 -12.54 -6.99 -9.62
C ASP A 86 -12.93 -6.41 -8.25
N LEU A 87 -13.60 -5.26 -8.28
CA LEU A 87 -13.91 -4.42 -7.14
C LEU A 87 -15.42 -4.22 -6.99
N LEU A 88 -16.23 -5.18 -7.46
CA LEU A 88 -17.70 -5.14 -7.37
C LEU A 88 -18.30 -3.85 -7.98
N GLY A 89 -17.74 -3.39 -9.09
CA GLY A 89 -18.15 -2.17 -9.78
C GLY A 89 -17.50 -0.87 -9.27
N VAL A 90 -16.64 -0.93 -8.25
CA VAL A 90 -15.98 0.27 -7.71
C VAL A 90 -14.81 0.71 -8.58
N ASP A 91 -14.84 1.97 -9.02
CA ASP A 91 -13.70 2.65 -9.65
C ASP A 91 -12.72 3.16 -8.58
N GLN A 92 -11.48 2.67 -8.62
CA GLN A 92 -10.42 3.09 -7.70
C GLN A 92 -9.60 4.32 -8.19
N MET A 93 -10.01 4.95 -9.29
CA MET A 93 -9.36 6.16 -9.83
C MET A 93 -9.48 7.38 -8.91
N ASP A 94 -10.48 7.43 -8.03
CA ASP A 94 -10.58 8.48 -7.03
C ASP A 94 -9.42 8.40 -6.04
N SER A 95 -8.77 9.53 -5.76
CA SER A 95 -7.74 9.58 -4.71
C SER A 95 -8.30 9.15 -3.36
N CYS A 96 -7.49 8.38 -2.62
CA CYS A 96 -7.82 8.00 -1.25
C CYS A 96 -7.84 9.24 -0.36
N GLN A 97 -8.78 9.28 0.58
CA GLN A 97 -8.90 10.37 1.56
C GLN A 97 -8.36 9.89 2.90
N VAL A 98 -7.41 10.63 3.44
CA VAL A 98 -6.77 10.32 4.72
C VAL A 98 -7.14 11.39 5.73
N ASN A 99 -7.42 10.93 6.95
CA ASN A 99 -7.76 11.77 8.07
C ASN A 99 -6.53 12.59 8.49
N TYR A 100 -6.58 13.90 8.23
CA TYR A 100 -5.49 14.82 8.52
C TYR A 100 -5.14 14.84 10.02
N ASN A 101 -6.14 14.80 10.91
CA ASN A 101 -5.95 14.84 12.36
C ASN A 101 -5.29 13.56 12.92
N LYS A 102 -5.25 12.47 12.14
CA LYS A 102 -4.49 11.27 12.52
C LYS A 102 -3.02 11.36 12.10
N LEU A 103 -2.68 12.30 11.21
CA LEU A 103 -1.30 12.55 10.78
C LEU A 103 -0.68 13.76 11.49
N SER A 104 -1.51 14.60 12.10
CA SER A 104 -1.09 15.72 12.93
C SER A 104 -1.47 15.48 14.40
N ALA A 105 -0.53 15.70 15.30
CA ALA A 105 -0.82 15.86 16.72
C ALA A 105 -0.99 17.34 17.02
N SER A 106 -2.10 17.72 17.63
CA SER A 106 -2.30 19.08 18.10
C SER A 106 -1.93 19.18 19.57
N PHE A 107 -0.96 20.03 19.90
CA PHE A 107 -0.59 20.31 21.29
C PHE A 107 -0.98 21.75 21.64
N GLU A 108 -1.43 21.95 22.87
CA GLU A 108 -1.57 23.28 23.47
C GLU A 108 -0.20 23.67 24.03
N ILE A 109 0.39 24.74 23.50
CA ILE A 109 1.69 25.25 23.96
C ILE A 109 1.52 26.32 25.03
N ASN A 110 0.35 26.98 25.05
CA ASN A 110 -0.14 27.88 26.09
C ASN A 110 -1.66 28.04 25.90
N GLU A 111 -2.37 28.54 26.92
CA GLU A 111 -3.84 28.68 27.02
C GLU A 111 -4.53 29.34 25.80
N ASN A 112 -3.77 29.99 24.91
CA ASN A 112 -4.26 30.66 23.70
C ASN A 112 -3.49 30.37 22.40
N ARG A 113 -2.60 29.35 22.36
CA ARG A 113 -1.84 29.01 21.13
C ARG A 113 -1.72 27.50 20.90
N LYS A 114 -2.56 26.98 20.02
CA LYS A 114 -2.51 25.59 19.53
C LYS A 114 -1.46 25.47 18.42
N ARG A 115 -0.42 24.66 18.63
CA ARG A 115 0.57 24.36 17.58
C ARG A 115 0.33 22.94 17.08
N GLU A 116 0.19 22.83 15.77
CA GLU A 116 0.01 21.56 15.10
C GLU A 116 1.39 20.96 14.78
N ILE A 117 1.71 19.82 15.39
CA ILE A 117 2.96 19.06 15.17
C ILE A 117 2.64 17.91 14.24
N GLN A 118 3.39 17.77 13.15
CA GLN A 118 3.21 16.68 12.20
C GLN A 118 3.90 15.41 12.72
N LEU A 119 3.15 14.32 12.93
CA LEU A 119 3.66 13.10 13.57
C LEU A 119 4.74 12.39 12.74
N ASN A 120 4.65 12.47 11.42
CA ASN A 120 5.56 11.78 10.50
C ASN A 120 6.65 12.71 9.92
N GLY A 121 6.84 13.91 10.48
CA GLY A 121 7.89 14.85 10.07
C GLY A 121 7.57 15.63 8.79
N GLY A 122 6.29 15.82 8.47
CA GLY A 122 5.83 16.65 7.35
C GLY A 122 4.31 16.62 7.16
N GLU A 123 3.74 17.66 6.55
CA GLU A 123 2.30 17.75 6.29
C GLU A 123 1.84 16.66 5.31
N CYS A 124 0.76 15.94 5.64
CA CYS A 124 0.24 14.80 4.86
C CYS A 124 1.26 13.68 4.59
N LYS A 125 2.28 13.53 5.44
CA LYS A 125 3.23 12.43 5.32
C LYS A 125 2.63 11.16 5.94
N LEU A 126 2.24 10.20 5.10
CA LEU A 126 1.68 8.90 5.54
C LEU A 126 2.78 7.92 5.96
N TRP A 127 3.97 8.09 5.40
CA TRP A 127 5.06 7.13 5.51
C TRP A 127 6.42 7.85 5.39
N PRO A 128 7.48 7.39 6.09
CA PRO A 128 7.47 6.40 7.18
C PRO A 128 6.78 6.92 8.44
N THR A 129 6.35 6.00 9.30
CA THR A 129 5.75 6.29 10.61
C THR A 129 6.33 5.39 11.71
N GLY A 130 6.25 5.84 12.96
CA GLY A 130 6.58 5.04 14.15
C GLY A 130 5.48 4.08 14.57
N GLU A 131 4.25 4.21 14.03
CA GLU A 131 3.11 3.36 14.40
C GLU A 131 3.17 1.95 13.79
N VAL A 132 3.98 1.76 12.74
CA VAL A 132 4.15 0.47 12.08
C VAL A 132 5.31 -0.29 12.71
N ASP A 133 5.00 -1.44 13.30
CA ASP A 133 5.97 -2.34 13.92
C ASP A 133 6.75 -3.09 12.83
N LEU A 134 8.03 -2.77 12.71
CA LEU A 134 8.98 -3.44 11.82
C LEU A 134 9.98 -4.31 12.58
N SER A 135 9.73 -4.64 13.85
CA SER A 135 10.67 -5.41 14.69
C SER A 135 11.04 -6.78 14.12
N GLN A 136 10.13 -7.42 13.37
CA GLN A 136 10.39 -8.69 12.69
C GLN A 136 11.24 -8.55 11.41
N VAL A 137 11.39 -7.33 10.90
CA VAL A 137 12.11 -7.06 9.66
C VAL A 137 13.57 -6.78 10.00
N GLU A 138 14.49 -7.36 9.24
CA GLU A 138 15.91 -7.14 9.42
C GLU A 138 16.27 -5.66 9.19
N SER A 139 17.18 -5.11 10.00
CA SER A 139 17.51 -3.67 10.01
C SER A 139 17.89 -3.11 8.65
N VAL A 140 18.59 -3.89 7.82
CA VAL A 140 18.95 -3.53 6.45
C VAL A 140 17.72 -3.27 5.59
N PHE A 141 16.69 -4.13 5.70
CA PHE A 141 15.44 -3.96 4.97
C PHE A 141 14.55 -2.89 5.58
N GLN A 142 14.60 -2.66 6.90
CA GLN A 142 13.83 -1.57 7.53
C GLN A 142 14.19 -0.21 6.93
N ARG A 143 15.47 0.03 6.63
CA ARG A 143 15.92 1.28 5.99
C ARG A 143 15.30 1.46 4.60
N GLU A 144 15.28 0.40 3.79
CA GLU A 144 14.68 0.43 2.45
C GLU A 144 13.15 0.57 2.52
N ILE A 145 12.50 -0.13 3.45
CA ILE A 145 11.07 -0.03 3.66
C ILE A 145 10.68 1.39 4.08
N ARG A 146 11.45 2.02 4.98
CA ARG A 146 11.23 3.42 5.38
C ARG A 146 11.53 4.44 4.27
N SER A 147 12.34 4.09 3.27
CA SER A 147 12.67 4.98 2.15
C SER A 147 11.60 4.99 1.04
N LEU A 148 10.63 4.06 1.10
CA LEU A 148 9.52 3.99 0.14
C LEU A 148 8.79 5.33 0.05
N LYS A 149 8.72 5.88 -1.17
CA LYS A 149 8.08 7.18 -1.41
C LYS A 149 6.60 6.99 -1.68
N TRP A 150 5.77 7.66 -0.87
CA TRP A 150 4.33 7.74 -1.06
C TRP A 150 3.96 9.14 -1.53
N ILE A 151 3.10 9.24 -2.54
CA ILE A 151 2.77 10.51 -3.18
C ILE A 151 1.44 11.02 -2.63
N ASN A 152 1.54 12.08 -1.83
CA ASN A 152 0.42 12.65 -1.10
C ASN A 152 0.31 14.14 -1.41
N ARG A 153 -0.91 14.67 -1.44
CA ARG A 153 -1.18 16.11 -1.53
C ARG A 153 -2.20 16.51 -0.48
N LEU A 154 -2.01 17.70 0.10
CA LEU A 154 -3.00 18.34 0.94
C LEU A 154 -4.06 19.03 0.08
N LYS A 155 -5.32 18.89 0.47
CA LYS A 155 -6.41 19.74 0.00
C LYS A 155 -7.10 20.40 1.18
N ARG A 156 -7.32 21.72 1.09
CA ARG A 156 -8.16 22.50 2.01
C ARG A 156 -9.51 22.78 1.34
N ARG A 157 -10.61 22.25 1.89
CA ARG A 157 -11.96 22.80 1.65
C ARG A 157 -12.27 23.80 2.77
N LYS A 158 -13.19 24.75 2.55
CA LYS A 158 -13.47 25.94 3.39
C LYS A 158 -13.38 25.72 4.92
N HIS A 159 -13.66 24.53 5.46
CA HIS A 159 -13.44 24.19 6.88
C HIS A 159 -12.81 22.81 7.15
N GLU A 160 -12.31 22.08 6.14
CA GLU A 160 -11.77 20.72 6.32
C GLU A 160 -10.43 20.54 5.57
N LYS A 161 -9.40 20.15 6.33
CA LYS A 161 -8.11 19.72 5.79
C LYS A 161 -8.18 18.21 5.54
N VAL A 162 -8.01 17.79 4.29
CA VAL A 162 -7.97 16.37 3.92
C VAL A 162 -6.70 16.09 3.13
N CYS A 163 -5.97 15.04 3.52
CA CYS A 163 -4.86 14.55 2.74
C CYS A 163 -5.38 13.56 1.69
N ARG A 164 -4.87 13.68 0.47
CA ARG A 164 -5.22 12.81 -0.66
C ARG A 164 -4.00 12.09 -1.16
N CYS A 165 -4.13 10.79 -1.42
CA CYS A 165 -3.02 9.97 -1.90
C CYS A 165 -3.44 9.05 -3.05
N CYS A 166 -2.45 8.73 -3.88
CA CYS A 166 -2.50 7.69 -4.89
C CYS A 166 -1.23 6.83 -4.74
N CYS A 167 -1.32 5.56 -5.08
CA CYS A 167 -0.18 4.67 -5.12
C CYS A 167 0.65 4.91 -6.38
N PHE A 168 1.96 4.78 -6.26
CA PHE A 168 2.86 4.81 -7.41
C PHE A 168 2.43 3.75 -8.45
N PRO A 169 2.45 4.05 -9.76
CA PRO A 169 3.01 5.23 -10.45
C PRO A 169 2.03 6.40 -10.65
N PHE A 170 1.00 6.54 -9.82
CA PHE A 170 0.01 7.61 -9.94
C PHE A 170 0.19 8.69 -8.88
N ARG A 171 -0.32 9.89 -9.20
CA ARG A 171 -0.38 11.03 -8.28
C ARG A 171 -1.79 11.64 -8.28
N PRO A 172 -2.25 12.20 -7.16
CA PRO A 172 -3.54 12.88 -7.11
C PRO A 172 -3.48 14.20 -7.89
N ASN A 173 -4.45 14.41 -8.78
CA ASN A 173 -4.68 15.69 -9.43
C ASN A 173 -5.25 16.70 -8.41
N PRO A 174 -4.67 17.91 -8.29
CA PRO A 174 -5.08 18.87 -7.29
C PRO A 174 -6.44 19.54 -7.56
N LYS A 175 -6.97 19.44 -8.78
CA LYS A 175 -8.26 20.01 -9.20
C LYS A 175 -9.37 18.97 -9.23
N THR A 176 -9.13 17.81 -9.84
CA THR A 176 -10.13 16.75 -10.04
C THR A 176 -10.17 15.74 -8.89
N TYR A 177 -9.08 15.63 -8.11
CA TYR A 177 -8.90 14.63 -7.06
C TYR A 177 -8.91 13.17 -7.55
N ARG A 178 -8.76 12.97 -8.86
CA ARG A 178 -8.51 11.65 -9.46
C ARG A 178 -7.01 11.38 -9.53
N CYS A 179 -6.65 10.10 -9.58
CA CYS A 179 -5.28 9.66 -9.79
C CYS A 179 -4.91 9.78 -11.27
N GLU A 180 -3.76 10.40 -11.52
CA GLU A 180 -3.18 10.57 -12.85
C GLU A 180 -1.82 9.92 -12.89
N HIS A 181 -1.48 9.30 -14.01
CA HIS A 181 -0.16 8.72 -14.20
C HIS A 181 0.91 9.82 -14.14
N ILE A 182 2.02 9.51 -13.48
CA ILE A 182 3.14 10.45 -13.34
C ILE A 182 3.93 10.43 -14.64
N PRO A 183 4.19 11.58 -15.28
CA PRO A 183 5.02 11.64 -16.47
C PRO A 183 6.36 10.91 -16.27
N ASN A 184 6.72 10.05 -17.22
CA ASN A 184 7.95 9.23 -17.22
C ASN A 184 8.03 8.16 -16.12
N ALA A 185 6.98 7.93 -15.32
CA ALA A 185 6.95 6.78 -14.42
C ALA A 185 6.67 5.48 -15.21
N PRO A 186 7.08 4.31 -14.67
CA PRO A 186 6.72 3.03 -15.25
C PRO A 186 5.21 2.88 -15.43
N ILE A 187 4.81 2.15 -16.46
CA ILE A 187 3.40 1.79 -16.65
C ILE A 187 3.03 0.76 -15.58
N ALA A 188 1.91 0.98 -14.89
CA ALA A 188 1.40 0.03 -13.92
C ALA A 188 1.04 -1.29 -14.64
N PRO A 189 1.44 -2.46 -14.11
CA PRO A 189 1.07 -3.73 -14.71
C PRO A 189 -0.44 -3.86 -14.92
N GLY A 190 -0.86 -4.32 -16.11
CA GLY A 190 -2.27 -4.46 -16.48
C GLY A 190 -2.99 -3.14 -16.83
N LEU A 191 -2.28 -2.01 -16.85
CA LEU A 191 -2.76 -0.77 -17.44
C LEU A 191 -2.43 -0.79 -18.93
N GLU A 192 -3.45 -0.97 -19.78
CA GLU A 192 -3.30 -0.82 -21.22
C GLU A 192 -3.32 0.68 -21.54
N MET A 193 -2.22 1.19 -22.11
CA MET A 193 -2.15 2.54 -22.65
C MET A 193 -2.69 2.46 -24.08
N ASN A 194 -3.95 2.82 -24.26
CA ASN A 194 -4.53 3.04 -25.60
C ASN A 194 -4.01 4.36 -26.19
#